data_AF-A0A1L5L554-F1
#
_entry.id   AF-A0A1L5L554-F1
#
_cell.length_a   1.000
_cell.length_b   1.000
_cell.length_c   1.000
_cell.angle_alpha   90.00
_cell.angle_beta   90.00
_cell.angle_gamma   90.00
#
_symmetry.space_group_name_H-M   'P 1'
#
loop_
_entity.id
_entity.type
_entity.pdbx_description
1 polymer ?
#
loop_
_entity_poly.entity_id
_entity_poly.type
_entity_poly.pdbx_seq_one_letter_code
_entity_poly.pdbx_strand_id
1 'polypeptide(L)'
;SGGQAHVLLEHTPRLMSPTAYKALTYAIAVNEANAKMFRVVACPTAGSCGVMPGTMCAVAEELKLDDEAMLRGFFMGAGIGNVITNQACVAGAVGGCQAEVGSAAAMAAGAVVAMLEGTTKQAINAVALCLKNVLGLVCDPVGGLVEVPCVKRNGIYAVHALSAAEMAMAGLISQIPVDEVIEAMDRIGRALPSTLRETSEGGLATTETGRRIAKQLAEM
;
A
#
# COMPACT_ATOMS: atom_id res chain seq x y z
N SER A 1 4.85 -17.97 -4.88
CA SER A 1 5.97 -17.27 -4.19
C SER A 1 6.07 -17.65 -2.72
N GLY A 2 7.18 -17.27 -2.08
CA GLY A 2 7.31 -17.25 -0.62
C GLY A 2 8.77 -17.15 -0.19
N GLY A 3 9.02 -16.65 1.02
CA GLY A 3 10.34 -16.62 1.63
C GLY A 3 11.12 -15.31 1.41
N GLN A 4 10.57 -14.33 0.69
CA GLN A 4 11.25 -13.03 0.51
C GLN A 4 11.29 -12.24 1.81
N ALA A 5 10.26 -12.35 2.66
CA ALA A 5 10.31 -11.77 3.99
C ALA A 5 11.46 -12.38 4.81
N HIS A 6 11.69 -13.68 4.69
CA HIS A 6 12.80 -14.34 5.38
C HIS A 6 14.16 -13.87 4.85
N VAL A 7 14.32 -13.73 3.54
CA VAL A 7 15.54 -13.14 2.93
C VAL A 7 15.80 -11.73 3.48
N LEU A 8 14.77 -10.92 3.67
CA LEU A 8 14.90 -9.59 4.27
C LEU A 8 15.25 -9.64 5.77
N LEU A 9 14.69 -10.59 6.52
CA LEU A 9 15.04 -10.79 7.93
C LEU A 9 16.51 -11.17 8.12
N GLU A 10 17.07 -11.96 7.21
CA GLU A 10 18.50 -12.34 7.24
C GLU A 10 19.43 -11.25 6.71
N HIS A 11 18.90 -10.29 5.95
CA HIS A 11 19.67 -9.21 5.37
C HIS A 11 19.79 -8.02 6.33
N THR A 12 21.02 -7.56 6.57
CA THR A 12 21.28 -6.34 7.34
C THR A 12 21.06 -5.09 6.47
N PRO A 13 20.11 -4.20 6.81
CA PRO A 13 19.81 -3.03 6.00
C PRO A 13 20.98 -2.04 5.96
N ARG A 14 21.25 -1.47 4.78
CA ARG A 14 22.26 -0.43 4.57
C ARG A 14 21.70 0.94 4.19
N LEU A 15 20.46 0.96 3.69
CA LEU A 15 19.85 2.15 3.09
C LEU A 15 18.68 2.71 3.91
N MET A 16 18.01 1.86 4.69
CA MET A 16 16.77 2.21 5.39
C MET A 16 17.00 2.24 6.90
N SER A 17 16.22 3.08 7.59
CA SER A 17 16.13 3.03 9.05
C SER A 17 15.55 1.69 9.52
N PRO A 18 15.81 1.29 10.79
CA PRO A 18 15.20 0.08 11.37
C PRO A 18 13.68 0.03 11.20
N THR A 19 12.98 1.15 11.46
CA THR A 19 11.51 1.25 11.30
C THR A 19 11.07 0.97 9.86
N ALA A 20 11.68 1.66 8.89
CA ALA A 20 11.30 1.50 7.48
C ALA A 20 11.61 0.09 6.96
N TYR A 21 12.73 -0.49 7.40
CA TYR A 21 13.12 -1.84 7.00
C TYR A 21 12.19 -2.91 7.59
N LYS A 22 11.80 -2.77 8.87
CA LYS A 22 10.78 -3.63 9.49
C LYS A 22 9.44 -3.50 8.77
N ALA A 23 8.99 -2.29 8.46
CA ALA A 23 7.73 -2.07 7.78
C ALA A 23 7.68 -2.75 6.41
N LEU A 24 8.75 -2.61 5.62
CA LEU A 24 8.91 -3.29 4.34
C LEU A 24 8.85 -4.82 4.49
N THR A 25 9.57 -5.35 5.49
CA THR A 25 9.66 -6.79 5.74
C THR A 25 8.32 -7.37 6.19
N TYR A 26 7.64 -6.71 7.12
CA TYR A 26 6.33 -7.14 7.65
C TYR A 26 5.25 -7.07 6.59
N ALA A 27 5.22 -6.01 5.78
CA ALA A 27 4.24 -5.89 4.69
C ALA A 27 4.42 -6.99 3.63
N ILE A 28 5.68 -7.36 3.31
CA ILE A 28 5.97 -8.50 2.44
C ILE A 28 5.53 -9.81 3.10
N ALA A 29 5.81 -10.02 4.39
CA ALA A 29 5.42 -11.24 5.11
C ALA A 29 3.89 -11.46 5.07
N VAL A 30 3.12 -10.42 5.36
CA VAL A 30 1.65 -10.47 5.33
C VAL A 30 1.15 -10.75 3.91
N ASN A 31 1.70 -10.09 2.89
CA ASN A 31 1.22 -10.29 1.53
C ASN A 31 1.71 -11.62 0.91
N GLU A 32 2.81 -12.19 1.37
CA GLU A 32 3.18 -13.58 1.07
C GLU A 32 2.19 -14.57 1.69
N ALA A 33 1.66 -14.28 2.88
CA ALA A 33 0.61 -15.09 3.47
C ALA A 33 -0.69 -15.03 2.64
N ASN A 34 -1.05 -13.84 2.15
CA ASN A 34 -2.16 -13.67 1.20
C ASN A 34 -1.95 -14.49 -0.09
N ALA A 35 -0.76 -14.41 -0.70
CA ALA A 35 -0.44 -15.16 -1.91
C ALA A 35 -0.49 -16.70 -1.71
N LYS A 36 -0.35 -17.16 -0.46
CA LYS A 36 -0.49 -18.57 -0.06
C LYS A 36 -1.90 -18.95 0.40
N MET A 37 -2.89 -18.06 0.21
CA MET A 37 -4.29 -18.27 0.58
C MET A 37 -4.49 -18.51 2.09
N PHE A 38 -3.60 -17.99 2.94
CA PHE A 38 -3.85 -17.96 4.38
C PHE A 38 -4.95 -16.93 4.72
N ARG A 39 -5.41 -16.96 5.98
CA ARG A 39 -6.36 -15.96 6.47
C ARG A 39 -5.71 -14.59 6.54
N VAL A 40 -6.33 -13.61 5.90
CA VAL A 40 -5.90 -12.21 5.90
C VAL A 40 -7.06 -11.28 6.23
N VAL A 41 -6.74 -10.06 6.63
CA VAL A 41 -7.71 -8.97 6.83
C VAL A 41 -7.54 -8.00 5.67
N ALA A 42 -8.63 -7.67 4.98
CA ALA A 42 -8.59 -6.72 3.88
C ALA A 42 -8.27 -5.31 4.41
N CYS A 43 -7.35 -4.60 3.73
CA CYS A 43 -6.98 -3.24 4.12
C CYS A 43 -6.45 -2.39 2.93
N PRO A 44 -7.33 -1.71 2.17
CA PRO A 44 -8.78 -1.93 2.11
C PRO A 44 -9.15 -3.21 1.34
N THR A 45 -8.22 -3.81 0.58
CA THR A 45 -8.45 -5.07 -0.14
C THR A 45 -7.50 -6.17 0.33
N ALA A 46 -7.71 -7.39 -0.17
CA ALA A 46 -6.77 -8.49 0.07
C ALA A 46 -5.41 -8.24 -0.62
N GLY A 47 -5.38 -7.56 -1.77
CA GLY A 47 -4.14 -7.30 -2.51
C GLY A 47 -3.19 -6.29 -1.88
N SER A 48 -3.70 -5.46 -0.97
CA SER A 48 -2.95 -4.43 -0.25
C SER A 48 -2.88 -4.67 1.26
N CYS A 49 -3.24 -5.87 1.73
CA CYS A 49 -3.46 -6.16 3.14
C CYS A 49 -2.20 -6.05 4.02
N GLY A 50 -1.01 -6.02 3.41
CA GLY A 50 0.26 -5.94 4.14
C GLY A 50 0.66 -4.53 4.55
N VAL A 51 0.20 -3.48 3.85
CA VAL A 51 0.73 -2.12 4.04
C VAL A 51 0.44 -1.57 5.44
N MET A 52 -0.82 -1.59 5.87
CA MET A 52 -1.23 -1.02 7.16
C MET A 52 -0.68 -1.81 8.36
N PRO A 53 -0.83 -3.15 8.46
CA PRO A 53 -0.21 -3.88 9.58
C PRO A 53 1.31 -3.81 9.55
N GLY A 54 1.94 -3.85 8.36
CA GLY A 54 3.39 -3.77 8.25
C GLY A 54 3.95 -2.46 8.80
N THR A 55 3.35 -1.33 8.42
CA THR A 55 3.75 0.00 8.92
C THR A 55 3.47 0.18 10.40
N MET A 56 2.24 -0.11 10.85
CA MET A 56 1.83 0.13 12.23
C MET A 56 2.63 -0.75 13.21
N CYS A 57 2.79 -2.05 12.93
CA CYS A 57 3.57 -2.93 13.81
C CYS A 57 5.03 -2.50 13.87
N ALA A 58 5.63 -2.13 12.73
CA ALA A 58 7.03 -1.68 12.71
C ALA A 58 7.24 -0.39 13.53
N VAL A 59 6.33 0.57 13.41
CA VAL A 59 6.37 1.83 14.18
C VAL A 59 6.14 1.56 15.67
N ALA A 60 5.12 0.78 16.01
CA ALA A 60 4.81 0.47 17.40
C ALA A 60 5.94 -0.28 18.10
N GLU A 61 6.54 -1.27 17.45
CA GLU A 61 7.67 -2.02 18.03
C GLU A 61 8.92 -1.15 18.19
N GLU A 62 9.28 -0.38 17.15
CA GLU A 62 10.52 0.41 17.18
C GLU A 62 10.46 1.56 18.18
N LEU A 63 9.28 2.19 18.30
CA LEU A 63 9.05 3.33 19.20
C LEU A 63 8.43 2.93 20.54
N LYS A 64 8.21 1.63 20.77
CA LYS A 64 7.62 1.05 21.99
C LYS A 64 6.27 1.68 22.36
N LEU A 65 5.41 1.83 21.35
CA LEU A 65 4.07 2.38 21.52
C LEU A 65 3.13 1.34 22.12
N ASP A 66 2.09 1.83 22.79
CA ASP A 66 1.07 1.00 23.44
C ASP A 66 -0.13 0.69 22.52
N ASP A 67 -1.04 -0.13 23.04
CA ASP A 67 -2.26 -0.50 22.32
C ASP A 67 -3.16 0.72 22.05
N GLU A 68 -3.12 1.74 22.90
CA GLU A 68 -3.89 2.97 22.70
C GLU A 68 -3.39 3.74 21.46
N ALA A 69 -2.07 3.84 21.26
CA ALA A 69 -1.51 4.38 20.03
C ALA A 69 -1.96 3.58 18.79
N MET A 70 -1.94 2.24 18.88
CA MET A 70 -2.42 1.36 17.79
C MET A 70 -3.91 1.60 17.48
N LEU A 71 -4.75 1.72 18.51
CA LEU A 71 -6.17 2.03 18.37
C LEU A 71 -6.38 3.38 17.67
N ARG A 72 -5.66 4.44 18.07
CA ARG A 72 -5.71 5.74 17.38
C ARG A 72 -5.34 5.62 15.91
N GLY A 73 -4.30 4.85 15.60
CA GLY A 73 -3.89 4.56 14.22
C GLY A 73 -4.98 3.88 13.41
N PHE A 74 -5.59 2.81 13.94
CA PHE A 74 -6.68 2.10 13.26
C PHE A 74 -7.92 2.97 13.06
N PHE A 75 -8.32 3.75 14.06
CA PHE A 75 -9.45 4.68 13.93
C PHE A 75 -9.20 5.73 12.85
N MET A 76 -8.00 6.33 12.81
CA MET A 76 -7.63 7.29 11.79
C MET A 76 -7.62 6.65 10.39
N GLY A 77 -6.96 5.50 10.24
CA GLY A 77 -6.89 4.78 8.97
C GLY A 77 -8.26 4.32 8.46
N ALA A 78 -9.15 3.87 9.35
CA ALA A 78 -10.53 3.52 9.01
C ALA A 78 -11.33 4.74 8.53
N GLY A 79 -11.18 5.89 9.20
CA GLY A 79 -11.80 7.15 8.76
C GLY A 79 -11.34 7.57 7.37
N ILE A 80 -10.04 7.51 7.11
CA ILE A 80 -9.44 7.81 5.80
C ILE A 80 -9.95 6.84 4.72
N GLY A 81 -9.93 5.53 5.03
CA GLY A 81 -10.41 4.50 4.12
C GLY A 81 -11.89 4.67 3.78
N ASN A 82 -12.71 5.05 4.77
CA ASN A 82 -14.12 5.37 4.55
C ASN A 82 -14.29 6.56 3.60
N VAL A 83 -13.54 7.65 3.78
CA VAL A 83 -13.59 8.81 2.88
C VAL A 83 -13.21 8.40 1.45
N ILE A 84 -12.08 7.69 1.27
CA ILE A 84 -11.62 7.25 -0.06
C ILE A 84 -12.65 6.35 -0.72
N THR A 85 -13.26 5.41 0.01
CA THR A 85 -14.25 4.47 -0.53
C THR A 85 -15.55 5.15 -0.94
N ASN A 86 -15.95 6.24 -0.27
CA ASN A 86 -17.16 6.98 -0.61
C ASN A 86 -16.94 7.98 -1.76
N GLN A 87 -15.71 8.49 -1.92
CA GLN A 87 -15.41 9.53 -2.91
C GLN A 87 -14.76 8.99 -4.19
N ALA A 88 -14.16 7.80 -4.12
CA ALA A 88 -13.46 7.13 -5.20
C ALA A 88 -13.71 5.61 -5.14
N CYS A 89 -12.95 4.83 -5.91
CA CYS A 89 -12.92 3.38 -5.82
C CYS A 89 -11.67 2.89 -5.07
N VAL A 90 -11.77 1.73 -4.43
CA VAL A 90 -10.63 1.03 -3.81
C VAL A 90 -10.25 -0.29 -4.51
N ALA A 91 -10.90 -0.63 -5.62
CA ALA A 91 -10.65 -1.88 -6.36
C ALA A 91 -9.67 -1.69 -7.52
N GLY A 92 -8.70 -2.59 -7.64
CA GLY A 92 -7.68 -2.58 -8.71
C GLY A 92 -8.29 -2.70 -10.10
N ALA A 93 -9.31 -3.55 -10.24
CA ALA A 93 -10.08 -3.77 -11.45
C ALA A 93 -10.85 -2.53 -11.95
N VAL A 94 -11.03 -1.50 -11.12
CA VAL A 94 -11.74 -0.27 -11.50
C VAL A 94 -10.78 0.91 -11.60
N GLY A 95 -9.99 1.13 -10.54
CA GLY A 95 -9.16 2.33 -10.40
C GLY A 95 -7.67 2.12 -10.67
N GLY A 96 -7.24 0.90 -10.99
CA GLY A 96 -5.82 0.53 -10.99
C GLY A 96 -5.29 0.34 -9.56
N CYS A 97 -4.02 -0.02 -9.43
CA CYS A 97 -3.44 -0.35 -8.12
C CYS A 97 -3.25 0.91 -7.25
N GLN A 98 -3.30 2.12 -7.81
CA GLN A 98 -3.45 3.36 -7.04
C GLN A 98 -4.66 3.32 -6.10
N ALA A 99 -5.76 2.70 -6.52
CA ALA A 99 -6.99 2.58 -5.75
C ALA A 99 -6.87 1.53 -4.63
N GLU A 100 -6.07 0.48 -4.81
CA GLU A 100 -5.83 -0.54 -3.78
C GLU A 100 -4.66 -0.17 -2.87
N VAL A 101 -3.43 -0.40 -3.36
CA VAL A 101 -2.22 -0.24 -2.54
C VAL A 101 -1.93 1.22 -2.25
N GLY A 102 -2.33 2.13 -3.14
CA GLY A 102 -2.24 3.57 -2.91
C GLY A 102 -3.15 4.04 -1.77
N SER A 103 -4.40 3.59 -1.77
CA SER A 103 -5.33 3.83 -0.65
C SER A 103 -4.83 3.23 0.66
N ALA A 104 -4.31 1.99 0.63
CA ALA A 104 -3.72 1.36 1.82
C ALA A 104 -2.53 2.15 2.37
N ALA A 105 -1.65 2.65 1.49
CA ALA A 105 -0.52 3.48 1.86
C ALA A 105 -0.95 4.84 2.43
N ALA A 106 -1.99 5.44 1.86
CA ALA A 106 -2.54 6.70 2.34
C ALA A 106 -3.20 6.53 3.72
N MET A 107 -3.98 5.46 3.92
CA MET A 107 -4.54 5.07 5.22
C MET A 107 -3.42 4.86 6.26
N ALA A 108 -2.37 4.11 5.90
CA ALA A 108 -1.23 3.86 6.76
C ALA A 108 -0.46 5.14 7.11
N ALA A 109 -0.27 6.06 6.17
CA ALA A 109 0.42 7.32 6.41
C ALA A 109 -0.32 8.17 7.46
N GLY A 110 -1.64 8.34 7.30
CA GLY A 110 -2.44 9.06 8.29
C GLY A 110 -2.52 8.33 9.64
N ALA A 111 -2.61 7.00 9.63
CA ALA A 111 -2.61 6.18 10.84
C ALA A 111 -1.32 6.35 11.65
N VAL A 112 -0.14 6.31 11.00
CA VAL A 112 1.15 6.51 11.67
C VAL A 112 1.25 7.91 12.29
N VAL A 113 0.78 8.96 11.60
CA VAL A 113 0.75 10.30 12.19
C VAL A 113 -0.13 10.33 13.46
N ALA A 114 -1.28 9.65 13.44
CA ALA A 114 -2.16 9.58 14.62
C ALA A 114 -1.57 8.74 15.76
N MET A 115 -0.85 7.65 15.46
CA MET A 115 -0.12 6.84 16.46
C MET A 115 0.89 7.70 17.22
N LEU A 116 1.52 8.65 16.53
CA LEU A 116 2.52 9.58 17.08
C LEU A 116 1.93 10.89 17.59
N GLU A 117 0.61 10.91 17.83
CA GLU A 117 -0.12 12.06 18.38
C GLU A 117 -0.01 13.34 17.54
N GLY A 118 0.28 13.17 16.24
CA GLY A 118 0.24 14.25 15.27
C GLY A 118 -1.17 14.79 15.10
N THR A 119 -1.26 16.06 14.72
CA THR A 119 -2.56 16.72 14.53
C THR A 119 -3.35 16.12 13.36
N THR A 120 -4.67 16.25 13.38
CA THR A 120 -5.53 15.84 12.25
C THR A 120 -5.10 16.51 10.94
N LYS A 121 -4.62 17.77 11.00
CA LYS A 121 -4.08 18.48 9.83
C LYS A 121 -2.84 17.79 9.26
N GLN A 122 -1.93 17.33 10.12
CA GLN A 122 -0.76 16.55 9.68
C GLN A 122 -1.18 15.20 9.10
N ALA A 123 -2.14 14.49 9.72
CA ALA A 123 -2.61 13.21 9.21
C ALA A 123 -3.24 13.34 7.81
N ILE A 124 -4.12 14.31 7.60
CA ILE A 124 -4.73 14.62 6.30
C ILE A 124 -3.67 15.03 5.28
N ASN A 125 -2.69 15.83 5.70
CA ASN A 125 -1.59 16.23 4.84
C ASN A 125 -0.71 15.05 4.42
N ALA A 126 -0.45 14.09 5.32
CA ALA A 126 0.26 12.85 5.01
C ALA A 126 -0.48 12.01 3.97
N VAL A 127 -1.82 11.91 4.07
CA VAL A 127 -2.67 11.25 3.06
C VAL A 127 -2.47 11.90 1.68
N ALA A 128 -2.53 13.24 1.62
CA ALA A 128 -2.36 13.97 0.36
C ALA A 128 -0.95 13.78 -0.23
N LEU A 129 0.11 13.85 0.59
CA LEU A 129 1.49 13.61 0.14
C LEU A 129 1.69 12.17 -0.34
N CYS A 130 1.11 11.20 0.36
CA CYS A 130 1.20 9.79 0.01
C CYS A 130 0.52 9.51 -1.34
N LEU A 131 -0.76 9.88 -1.46
CA LEU A 131 -1.62 9.50 -2.58
C LEU A 131 -1.22 10.18 -3.90
N LYS A 132 -0.70 11.41 -3.87
CA LYS A 132 -0.21 12.09 -5.09
C LYS A 132 0.88 11.32 -5.82
N ASN A 133 1.75 10.66 -5.06
CA ASN A 133 2.92 9.96 -5.60
C ASN A 133 2.60 8.56 -6.13
N VAL A 134 1.32 8.15 -6.09
CA VAL A 134 0.88 6.85 -6.62
C VAL A 134 -0.16 7.00 -7.73
N LEU A 135 -0.53 8.23 -8.08
CA LEU A 135 -1.51 8.51 -9.13
C LEU A 135 -1.07 7.91 -10.48
N GLY A 136 -1.97 7.19 -11.14
CA GLY A 136 -1.72 6.49 -12.40
C GLY A 136 -1.12 5.09 -12.25
N LEU A 137 -0.91 4.59 -11.03
CA LEU A 137 -0.40 3.23 -10.83
C LEU A 137 -1.39 2.17 -11.35
N VAL A 138 -1.00 1.49 -12.42
CA VAL A 138 -1.77 0.44 -13.09
C VAL A 138 -1.82 -0.87 -12.28
N CYS A 139 -2.86 -1.67 -12.51
CA CYS A 139 -2.94 -3.04 -11.99
C CYS A 139 -2.80 -4.00 -13.19
N ASP A 140 -1.69 -4.73 -13.28
CA ASP A 140 -1.48 -5.71 -14.36
C ASP A 140 -0.65 -6.89 -13.81
N PRO A 141 -1.26 -7.73 -12.96
CA PRO A 141 -0.55 -8.80 -12.28
C PRO A 141 -0.16 -9.94 -13.22
N VAL A 142 1.02 -10.52 -13.04
CA VAL A 142 1.48 -11.66 -13.85
C VAL A 142 0.60 -12.87 -13.55
N GLY A 143 0.03 -13.45 -14.61
CA GLY A 143 -0.84 -14.63 -14.51
C GLY A 143 -2.18 -14.38 -13.80
N GLY A 144 -2.59 -13.12 -13.63
CA GLY A 144 -3.81 -12.79 -12.89
C GLY A 144 -3.72 -13.03 -11.37
N LEU A 145 -2.51 -13.30 -10.84
CA LEU A 145 -2.31 -13.67 -9.44
C LEU A 145 -1.92 -12.47 -8.59
N VAL A 146 -2.37 -12.45 -7.33
CA VAL A 146 -2.00 -11.45 -6.31
C VAL A 146 -0.59 -11.71 -5.76
N GLU A 147 0.39 -11.81 -6.67
CA GLU A 147 1.76 -12.19 -6.36
C GLU A 147 2.76 -11.20 -6.97
N VAL A 148 2.83 -11.12 -8.30
CA VAL A 148 3.75 -10.25 -9.02
C VAL A 148 2.94 -9.16 -9.74
N PRO A 149 3.14 -7.86 -9.44
CA PRO A 149 4.09 -7.27 -8.49
C PRO A 149 3.53 -7.07 -7.06
N CYS A 150 2.32 -7.55 -6.78
CA CYS A 150 1.53 -7.20 -5.58
C CYS A 150 2.26 -7.36 -4.24
N VAL A 151 3.02 -8.46 -4.06
CA VAL A 151 3.78 -8.71 -2.82
C VAL A 151 4.82 -7.62 -2.58
N LYS A 152 5.58 -7.23 -3.61
CA LYS A 152 6.63 -6.22 -3.50
C LYS A 152 6.03 -4.82 -3.38
N ARG A 153 4.89 -4.57 -4.03
CA ARG A 153 4.14 -3.32 -3.88
C ARG A 153 3.79 -3.06 -2.42
N ASN A 154 3.32 -4.07 -1.69
CA ASN A 154 3.03 -3.89 -0.25
C ASN A 154 4.26 -3.43 0.54
N GLY A 155 5.43 -4.03 0.32
CA GLY A 155 6.68 -3.63 0.97
C GLY A 155 7.12 -2.21 0.62
N ILE A 156 7.11 -1.86 -0.67
CA ILE A 156 7.50 -0.52 -1.13
C ILE A 156 6.54 0.54 -0.60
N TYR A 157 5.23 0.28 -0.66
CA TYR A 157 4.23 1.25 -0.24
C TYR A 157 4.08 1.38 1.28
N ALA A 158 4.57 0.41 2.05
CA ALA A 158 4.78 0.59 3.48
C ALA A 158 5.84 1.66 3.77
N VAL A 159 6.98 1.63 3.09
CA VAL A 159 8.02 2.67 3.22
C VAL A 159 7.54 4.01 2.68
N HIS A 160 6.78 3.99 1.58
CA HIS A 160 6.15 5.19 1.01
C HIS A 160 5.23 5.89 2.01
N ALA A 161 4.39 5.13 2.71
CA ALA A 161 3.49 5.64 3.74
C ALA A 161 4.27 6.29 4.90
N LEU A 162 5.33 5.64 5.39
CA LEU A 162 6.20 6.22 6.42
C LEU A 162 6.88 7.50 5.95
N SER A 163 7.34 7.54 4.70
CA SER A 163 7.96 8.73 4.12
C SER A 163 6.98 9.91 4.08
N ALA A 164 5.73 9.66 3.69
CA ALA A 164 4.69 10.70 3.67
C ALA A 164 4.29 11.17 5.08
N ALA A 165 4.20 10.26 6.05
CA ALA A 165 3.96 10.59 7.45
C ALA A 165 5.08 11.48 8.03
N GLU A 166 6.34 11.11 7.79
CA GLU A 166 7.52 11.87 8.21
C GLU A 166 7.51 13.28 7.60
N MET A 167 7.30 13.40 6.29
CA MET A 167 7.21 14.71 5.62
C MET A 167 6.11 15.60 6.23
N ALA A 168 4.94 15.04 6.50
CA ALA A 168 3.84 15.80 7.10
C ALA A 168 4.15 16.24 8.53
N MET A 169 4.76 15.38 9.35
CA MET A 169 5.17 15.72 10.71
C MET A 169 6.29 16.77 10.73
N ALA A 170 7.20 16.71 9.75
CA ALA A 170 8.25 17.72 9.53
C ALA A 170 7.72 19.08 9.01
N GLY A 171 6.42 19.18 8.73
CA GLY A 171 5.78 20.43 8.33
C GLY A 171 5.78 20.71 6.82
N LEU A 172 6.15 19.73 5.98
CA LEU A 172 5.96 19.87 4.53
C LEU A 172 4.48 19.82 4.22
N ILE A 173 3.96 20.82 3.53
CA ILE A 173 2.53 20.95 3.21
C ILE A 173 2.28 20.60 1.75
N SER A 174 1.27 19.76 1.54
CA SER A 174 0.73 19.44 0.23
C SER A 174 0.04 20.66 -0.37
N GLN A 175 0.51 21.13 -1.54
CA GLN A 175 -0.07 22.30 -2.21
C GLN A 175 -1.50 22.07 -2.72
N ILE A 176 -1.82 20.83 -3.06
CA ILE A 176 -3.17 20.40 -3.48
C ILE A 176 -3.86 19.72 -2.29
N PRO A 177 -5.07 20.13 -1.89
CA PRO A 177 -5.84 19.51 -0.82
C PRO A 177 -6.10 18.02 -1.03
N VAL A 178 -6.33 17.27 0.06
CA VAL A 178 -6.54 15.82 0.00
C VAL A 178 -7.75 15.44 -0.86
N ASP A 179 -8.83 16.21 -0.79
CA ASP A 179 -10.08 15.90 -1.49
C ASP A 179 -9.87 15.93 -3.01
N GLU A 180 -9.19 16.97 -3.50
CA GLU A 180 -8.82 17.11 -4.91
C GLU A 180 -7.89 15.98 -5.38
N VAL A 181 -7.02 15.46 -4.51
CA VAL A 181 -6.15 14.32 -4.83
C VAL A 181 -6.96 13.03 -4.96
N ILE A 182 -7.93 12.80 -4.07
CA ILE A 182 -8.81 11.63 -4.12
C ILE A 182 -9.68 11.69 -5.39
N GLU A 183 -10.22 12.86 -5.72
CA GLU A 183 -10.95 13.07 -6.98
C GLU A 183 -10.06 12.85 -8.21
N ALA A 184 -8.81 13.32 -8.17
CA ALA A 184 -7.85 13.07 -9.24
C ALA A 184 -7.57 11.57 -9.40
N MET A 185 -7.41 10.83 -8.30
CA MET A 185 -7.25 9.38 -8.31
C MET A 185 -8.44 8.69 -8.99
N ASP A 186 -9.67 9.06 -8.65
CA ASP A 186 -10.88 8.50 -9.27
C ASP A 186 -10.95 8.80 -10.78
N ARG A 187 -10.74 10.07 -11.17
CA ARG A 187 -10.73 10.47 -12.58
C ARG A 187 -9.66 9.73 -13.40
N ILE A 188 -8.44 9.62 -12.86
CA ILE A 188 -7.36 8.87 -13.50
C ILE A 188 -7.73 7.39 -13.61
N GLY A 189 -8.26 6.79 -12.54
CA GLY A 189 -8.68 5.40 -12.52
C GLY A 189 -9.72 5.09 -13.60
N ARG A 190 -10.73 5.94 -13.75
CA ARG A 190 -11.76 5.81 -14.81
C ARG A 190 -11.19 5.99 -16.22
N ALA A 191 -10.14 6.80 -16.37
CA ALA A 191 -9.46 7.03 -17.64
C ALA A 191 -8.48 5.89 -18.02
N LEU A 192 -8.13 5.00 -17.08
CA LEU A 192 -7.25 3.88 -17.40
C LEU A 192 -7.90 2.93 -18.43
N PRO A 193 -7.16 2.54 -19.49
CA PRO A 193 -7.59 1.47 -20.38
C PRO A 193 -7.99 0.21 -19.60
N SER A 194 -8.97 -0.54 -20.09
CA SER A 194 -9.37 -1.82 -19.47
C SER A 194 -8.20 -2.78 -19.34
N THR A 195 -7.30 -2.80 -20.33
CA THR A 195 -6.09 -3.65 -20.35
C THR A 195 -5.09 -3.34 -19.22
N LEU A 196 -5.24 -2.21 -18.52
CA LEU A 196 -4.38 -1.78 -17.41
C LEU A 196 -5.11 -1.79 -16.04
N ARG A 197 -6.29 -2.42 -16.00
CA ARG A 197 -7.17 -2.55 -14.82
C ARG A 197 -7.40 -4.01 -14.44
N GLU A 198 -6.34 -4.65 -13.99
CA GLU A 198 -6.30 -6.00 -13.43
C GLU A 198 -6.62 -7.14 -14.42
N THR A 199 -6.78 -6.84 -15.72
CA THR A 199 -7.08 -7.88 -16.73
C THR A 199 -5.87 -8.71 -17.15
N SER A 200 -4.64 -8.29 -16.82
CA SER A 200 -3.39 -8.97 -17.21
C SER A 200 -3.08 -8.93 -18.71
N GLU A 201 -3.57 -7.90 -19.42
CA GLU A 201 -3.57 -7.81 -20.88
C GLU A 201 -2.74 -6.65 -21.45
N GLY A 202 -2.20 -5.75 -20.61
CA GLY A 202 -1.62 -4.50 -21.10
C GLY A 202 -0.19 -4.18 -20.69
N GLY A 203 0.30 -4.71 -19.57
CA GLY A 203 1.54 -4.24 -18.93
C GLY A 203 2.53 -5.37 -18.64
N LEU A 204 2.96 -5.45 -17.38
CA LEU A 204 3.94 -6.42 -16.90
C LEU A 204 3.56 -7.87 -17.22
N ALA A 205 2.28 -8.22 -17.12
CA ALA A 205 1.75 -9.56 -17.41
C ALA A 205 2.00 -9.99 -18.87
N THR A 206 2.05 -9.02 -19.79
CA THR A 206 2.20 -9.28 -21.22
C THR A 206 3.64 -9.29 -21.72
N THR A 207 4.62 -9.04 -20.84
CA THR A 207 6.03 -9.20 -21.17
C THR A 207 6.36 -10.66 -21.51
N GLU A 208 7.45 -10.91 -22.24
CA GLU A 208 7.86 -12.26 -22.63
C GLU A 208 7.93 -13.21 -21.41
N THR A 209 8.56 -12.76 -20.33
CA THR A 209 8.65 -13.53 -19.09
C THR A 209 7.30 -13.65 -18.39
N GLY A 210 6.48 -12.59 -18.37
CA GLY A 210 5.14 -12.63 -17.80
C GLY A 210 4.24 -13.68 -18.48
N ARG A 211 4.22 -13.69 -19.82
CA ARG A 211 3.48 -14.67 -20.63
C ARG A 211 3.99 -16.09 -20.41
N ARG A 212 5.33 -16.28 -20.34
CA ARG A 212 5.94 -17.58 -20.07
C ARG A 212 5.50 -18.13 -18.70
N ILE A 213 5.51 -17.29 -17.66
CA ILE A 213 5.05 -17.68 -16.31
C ILE A 213 3.56 -18.02 -16.34
N ALA A 214 2.72 -17.21 -16.98
CA ALA A 214 1.29 -17.46 -17.09
C ALA A 214 0.98 -18.79 -17.79
N LYS A 215 1.71 -19.13 -18.85
CA LYS A 215 1.58 -20.42 -19.54
C LYS A 215 1.98 -21.59 -18.64
N GLN A 216 3.10 -21.49 -17.92
CA GLN A 216 3.53 -22.54 -16.99
C GLN A 216 2.49 -22.80 -15.90
N LEU A 217 1.85 -21.76 -15.37
CA LEU A 217 0.80 -21.89 -14.36
C LEU A 217 -0.48 -22.54 -14.90
N ALA A 218 -0.82 -22.31 -16.17
CA ALA A 218 -1.99 -22.92 -16.81
C ALA A 218 -1.80 -24.43 -17.12
N GLU A 219 -0.56 -24.91 -17.11
CA GLU A 219 -0.20 -26.32 -17.36
C GLU A 219 -0.05 -27.14 -16.07
N MET A 220 -0.18 -26.51 -14.89
CA MET A 220 -0.12 -27.14 -13.56
C MET A 220 -1.50 -27.55 -13.05
#